data_AF-A0A949Q9W2-F1
#
_entry.id   AF-A0A949Q9W2-F1
#
_cell.length_a   1.000
_cell.length_b   1.000
_cell.length_c   1.000
_cell.angle_alpha   90.00
_cell.angle_beta   90.00
_cell.angle_gamma   90.00
#
_symmetry.space_group_name_H-M   'P 1'
#
loop_
_entity.id
_entity.type
_entity.pdbx_description
1 polymer ?
#
loop_
_entity_poly.entity_id
_entity_poly.type
_entity_poly.pdbx_seq_one_letter_code
_entity_poly.pdbx_strand_id
1 'polypeptide(L)'
;RSSAGASGVPDGFVLSAVGRAQEINVNTRPDALAAHLQKHPDLAAFVQVPDCVLLEVLVQAYQVVRGIDDASWWCPQDLKKGAQAS
;
A
#
# COMPACT_ATOMS: atom_id res chain seq x y z
N ARG A 1 22.84 35.73 20.31
CA ARG A 1 22.06 35.70 19.06
C ARG A 1 21.44 34.32 18.95
N SER A 2 20.11 34.25 19.09
CA SER A 2 19.32 33.03 18.93
C SER A 2 18.87 32.93 17.47
N SER A 3 19.01 31.75 16.88
CA SER A 3 18.29 31.30 15.69
C SER A 3 18.10 29.79 15.88
N ALA A 4 16.98 29.27 16.39
CA ALA A 4 15.65 29.23 15.76
C ALA A 4 15.77 28.73 14.30
N GLY A 5 15.32 27.53 13.91
CA GLY A 5 14.53 26.55 14.63
C GLY A 5 14.74 25.13 14.08
N ALA A 6 14.63 24.14 14.96
CA ALA A 6 14.41 22.76 14.58
C ALA A 6 12.98 22.64 14.06
N SER A 7 12.78 22.86 12.77
CA SER A 7 11.56 22.43 12.08
C SER A 7 11.90 21.17 11.29
N GLY A 8 12.19 20.09 12.01
CA GLY A 8 12.32 18.77 11.40
C GLY A 8 10.93 18.30 10.98
N VAL A 9 10.50 18.66 9.77
CA VAL A 9 9.46 17.90 9.09
C VAL A 9 10.00 16.47 9.03
N PRO A 10 9.26 15.45 9.50
CA PRO A 10 9.71 14.07 9.38
C PRO A 10 10.06 13.81 7.91
N ASP A 11 11.21 13.17 7.65
CA ASP A 11 11.55 12.64 6.33
C ASP A 11 10.54 11.54 5.99
N GLY A 12 9.39 11.98 5.48
CA GLY A 12 8.30 11.16 5.05
C GLY A 12 8.22 11.18 3.54
N PHE A 13 7.74 10.07 2.97
CA PHE A 13 7.37 10.02 1.58
C PHE A 13 5.92 9.56 1.47
N VAL A 14 5.26 9.97 0.40
CA VAL A 14 3.95 9.46 0.01
C VAL A 14 4.16 8.40 -1.04
N LEU A 15 3.55 7.24 -0.83
CA LEU A 15 3.48 6.15 -1.81
C LEU A 15 2.04 6.01 -2.30
N SER A 16 1.82 6.17 -3.60
CA SER A 16 0.54 5.89 -4.23
C SER A 16 0.66 4.65 -5.11
N ALA A 17 -0.18 3.64 -4.86
CA ALA A 17 -0.33 2.48 -5.75
C ALA A 17 -1.42 2.78 -6.77
N VAL A 18 -1.08 2.75 -8.06
CA VAL A 18 -2.00 3.01 -9.17
C VAL A 18 -2.26 1.71 -9.91
N GLY A 19 -3.53 1.35 -10.09
CA GLY A 19 -3.90 0.10 -10.72
C GLY A 19 -5.41 -0.07 -10.84
N ARG A 20 -5.83 -1.32 -11.09
CA ARG A 20 -7.26 -1.68 -11.17
C ARG A 20 -7.69 -2.42 -9.92
N ALA A 21 -8.81 -2.02 -9.35
CA ALA A 21 -9.50 -2.80 -8.33
C ALA A 21 -10.33 -3.89 -9.01
N GLN A 22 -10.30 -5.10 -8.46
CA GLN A 22 -11.15 -6.20 -8.88
C GLN A 22 -11.51 -7.06 -7.68
N GLU A 23 -12.61 -7.82 -7.79
CA GLU A 23 -12.93 -8.82 -6.78
C GLU A 23 -11.85 -9.90 -6.76
N ILE A 24 -11.49 -10.34 -5.56
CA ILE A 24 -10.47 -11.36 -5.39
C ILE A 24 -10.93 -12.71 -5.95
N ASN A 25 -9.98 -13.46 -6.51
CA ASN A 25 -10.26 -14.81 -7.01
C ASN A 25 -10.76 -15.71 -5.87
N VAL A 26 -11.80 -16.51 -6.13
CA VAL A 26 -12.38 -17.44 -5.14
C VAL A 26 -11.34 -18.40 -4.55
N ASN A 27 -10.33 -18.80 -5.33
CA ASN A 27 -9.28 -19.72 -4.90
C ASN A 27 -8.28 -19.07 -3.93
N THR A 28 -8.07 -17.76 -4.01
CA THR A 28 -7.13 -17.02 -3.16
C THR A 28 -7.84 -16.25 -2.04
N ARG A 29 -9.18 -16.15 -2.09
CA ARG A 29 -10.00 -15.45 -1.10
C ARG A 29 -9.74 -15.89 0.33
N PRO A 30 -9.63 -17.20 0.68
CA PRO A 30 -9.42 -17.60 2.08
C PRO A 30 -8.13 -17.03 2.67
N ASP A 31 -7.02 -17.13 1.93
CA ASP A 31 -5.71 -16.68 2.38
C ASP A 31 -5.64 -15.16 2.51
N ALA A 32 -6.19 -14.45 1.52
CA ALA A 32 -6.23 -13.00 1.52
C ALA A 32 -7.15 -12.44 2.62
N LEU A 33 -8.28 -13.09 2.88
CA LEU A 33 -9.16 -12.72 3.99
C LEU A 33 -8.47 -12.93 5.34
N ALA A 34 -7.78 -14.05 5.51
CA ALA A 34 -7.00 -14.31 6.72
C ALA A 34 -5.91 -13.24 6.91
N ALA A 35 -5.17 -12.89 5.87
CA ALA A 35 -4.15 -11.84 5.92
C ALA A 35 -4.74 -10.44 6.20
N HIS A 36 -5.92 -10.14 5.66
CA HIS A 36 -6.64 -8.89 5.91
C HIS A 36 -7.09 -8.79 7.37
N LEU A 37 -7.69 -9.85 7.92
CA LEU A 37 -8.15 -9.89 9.31
C LEU A 37 -7.00 -9.95 10.31
N GLN A 38 -5.84 -10.50 9.95
CA GLN A 38 -4.65 -10.44 10.80
C GLN A 38 -4.20 -8.98 11.04
N LYS A 39 -4.35 -8.11 10.03
CA LYS A 39 -4.02 -6.68 10.11
C LYS A 39 -5.15 -5.85 10.70
N HIS A 40 -6.40 -6.27 10.48
CA HIS A 40 -7.61 -5.55 10.88
C HIS A 40 -8.62 -6.50 11.56
N PRO A 41 -8.34 -6.99 12.79
CA PRO A 41 -9.20 -7.96 13.46
C PRO A 41 -10.61 -7.43 13.75
N ASP A 42 -10.76 -6.12 13.89
CA ASP A 42 -12.02 -5.42 14.12
C ASP A 42 -13.01 -5.55 12.95
N LEU A 43 -12.53 -5.88 11.75
CA LEU A 43 -13.38 -6.10 10.56
C LEU A 43 -14.00 -7.51 10.49
N ALA A 44 -13.73 -8.40 11.46
CA ALA A 44 -14.19 -9.79 11.41
C ALA A 44 -15.72 -9.93 11.29
N ALA A 45 -16.50 -9.05 11.91
CA ALA A 45 -17.95 -9.05 11.75
C ALA A 45 -18.39 -8.44 10.41
N PHE A 46 -17.70 -7.39 9.95
CA PHE A 46 -18.02 -6.68 8.71
C PHE A 46 -17.91 -7.58 7.48
N VAL A 47 -16.87 -8.42 7.41
CA VAL A 47 -16.63 -9.32 6.27
C VAL A 47 -17.67 -10.45 6.13
N GLN A 48 -18.55 -10.63 7.12
CA GLN A 48 -19.64 -11.62 7.10
C GLN A 48 -20.95 -11.03 6.54
N VAL A 49 -21.02 -9.70 6.34
CA VAL A 49 -22.20 -9.05 5.77
C VAL A 49 -22.38 -9.50 4.31
N PRO A 50 -23.60 -9.87 3.86
CA PRO A 50 -23.82 -10.40 2.50
C PRO A 50 -23.34 -9.48 1.37
N ASP A 51 -23.42 -8.17 1.59
CA ASP A 51 -23.03 -7.14 0.62
C ASP A 51 -21.56 -6.73 0.71
N CYS A 52 -20.77 -7.40 1.57
CA CYS A 52 -19.34 -7.15 1.69
C CYS A 52 -18.55 -7.99 0.67
N VAL A 53 -17.78 -7.30 -0.19
CA VAL A 53 -16.85 -7.93 -1.14
C VAL A 53 -15.41 -7.63 -0.76
N LEU A 54 -14.53 -8.61 -0.98
CA LEU A 54 -13.09 -8.44 -0.81
C LEU A 54 -12.47 -8.12 -2.17
N LEU A 55 -11.85 -6.95 -2.27
CA LEU A 55 -11.19 -6.48 -3.48
C LEU A 55 -9.67 -6.57 -3.35
N GLU A 56 -9.00 -6.85 -4.47
CA GLU A 56 -7.57 -6.65 -4.62
C GLU A 56 -7.28 -5.52 -5.62
N VAL A 57 -6.12 -4.88 -5.47
CA VAL A 57 -5.62 -3.90 -6.44
C VAL A 57 -4.50 -4.53 -7.25
N LEU A 58 -4.74 -4.76 -8.54
CA LEU A 58 -3.69 -5.10 -9.50
C LEU A 58 -2.86 -3.86 -9.78
N VAL A 59 -1.82 -3.66 -8.98
CA VAL A 59 -0.93 -2.50 -9.10
C VAL A 59 -0.18 -2.55 -10.42
N GLN A 60 -0.22 -1.45 -11.17
CA GLN A 60 0.46 -1.26 -12.45
C GLN A 60 1.65 -0.31 -12.32
N ALA A 61 1.57 0.64 -11.40
CA ALA A 61 2.64 1.57 -11.11
C ALA A 61 2.56 2.06 -9.66
N TYR A 62 3.69 2.46 -9.11
CA TYR A 62 3.79 3.21 -7.86
C TYR A 62 4.30 4.61 -8.14
N GLN A 63 3.67 5.61 -7.54
CA GLN A 63 4.21 6.96 -7.47
C GLN A 63 4.83 7.16 -6.09
N VAL A 64 6.09 7.60 -6.06
CA VAL A 64 6.80 7.93 -4.83
C VAL A 64 7.10 9.42 -4.84
N VAL A 65 6.58 10.14 -3.85
CA VAL A 65 6.78 11.58 -3.68
C VAL A 65 7.50 11.84 -2.36
N ARG A 66 8.69 12.44 -2.42
CA ARG A 66 9.53 12.81 -1.25
C ARG A 66 9.56 14.33 -1.02
N GLY A 67 9.00 15.11 -1.93
CA GLY A 67 8.92 16.56 -1.86
C GLY A 67 8.16 17.11 -3.08
N ILE A 68 7.92 18.42 -3.10
CA ILE A 68 7.16 19.07 -4.19
C ILE A 68 7.82 18.82 -5.56
N ASP A 69 9.15 18.74 -5.60
CA ASP A 69 9.94 18.55 -6.83
C ASP A 69 10.61 17.17 -6.93
N ASP A 70 10.41 16.25 -5.98
CA ASP A 70 10.93 14.87 -6.02
C ASP A 70 9.75 13.87 -6.11
N ALA A 71 9.37 13.58 -7.35
CA ALA A 71 8.38 12.56 -7.69
C ALA A 71 8.96 11.58 -8.71
N SER A 72 8.81 10.28 -8.43
CA SER A 72 9.28 9.20 -9.30
C SER A 72 8.22 8.12 -9.48
N TRP A 73 8.25 7.45 -10.64
CA TRP A 73 7.35 6.35 -10.97
C TRP A 73 8.12 5.04 -11.02
N TRP A 74 7.63 4.03 -10.32
CA TRP A 74 8.21 2.69 -10.29
C TRP A 74 7.21 1.68 -10.84
N CYS A 75 7.67 0.78 -11.71
CA CYS A 75 6.83 -0.34 -12.11
C CYS A 75 7.03 -1.52 -11.14
N PRO A 76 5.99 -2.32 -10.83
CA PRO A 76 6.12 -3.47 -9.94
C PRO A 76 7.21 -4.47 -10.35
N GLN A 77 7.46 -4.61 -11.66
CA GLN A 77 8.55 -5.44 -12.18
C GLN A 77 9.95 -4.97 -11.78
N ASP A 78 10.13 -3.67 -11.52
CA ASP A 78 11.43 -3.09 -11.16
C ASP A 78 11.74 -3.34 -9.67
N LEU A 79 10.71 -3.50 -8.84
CA LEU A 79 10.84 -3.74 -7.40
C LEU A 79 11.36 -5.14 -7.07
N LYS A 80 11.15 -6.12 -7.96
CA LYS A 80 11.62 -7.50 -7.74
C LYS A 80 13.15 -7.64 -7.80
N LYS A 81 13.87 -6.66 -8.35
CA LYS A 81 15.34 -6.69 -8.44
C LYS A 81 16.05 -6.32 -7.13
N GLY A 82 15.38 -5.68 -6.17
CA GLY A 82 15.98 -5.28 -4.89
C GLY A 82 15.98 -6.38 -3.81
N ALA A 83 15.08 -7.36 -3.90
CA ALA A 83 14.91 -8.39 -2.86
C ALA A 83 15.88 -9.58 -2.97
N GLN A 84 16.78 -9.60 -3.97
CA GLN A 84 17.84 -10.62 -4.11
C GLN A 84 19.25 -10.07 -3.82
N ALA A 85 19.35 -8.85 -3.31
CA ALA A 85 20.61 -8.27 -2.85
C ALA A 85 20.50 -7.93 -1.36
N SER A 86 20.48 -8.95 -0.50
CA SER A 86 20.75 -8.87 0.95
C SER A 86 21.19 -10.24 1.46
#